data_AF-R5LPR3-F1
#
_entry.id   AF-R5LPR3-F1
#
_cell.length_a   1.000
_cell.length_b   1.000
_cell.length_c   1.000
_cell.angle_alpha   90.00
_cell.angle_beta   90.00
_cell.angle_gamma   90.00
#
_symmetry.space_group_name_H-M   'P 1'
#
loop_
_entity.id
_entity.type
_entity.pdbx_description
1 polymer ?
#
loop_
_entity_poly.entity_id
_entity_poly.type
_entity_poly.pdbx_seq_one_letter_code
_entity_poly.pdbx_strand_id
1 'polypeptide(L)'
;MKKKLLLLLLIIMVFVSGCSVKKVEEMSPSEKFSKEYSVPKENAFKYVSIDEVLEILRDGTGIIFFGNSDNEVSTKTVKVFSEAIKDSGFDEVTVYYYNPVVIRDNNTSKYIELISLLSGYLDVNDNDEEYLYLPDIYFVKDGKIVSHNNDMATNSTDDILGDEDDSKIKDKYIKLLNEYFEKDISE
;
A
#
# COMPACT_ATOMS: atom_id res chain seq x y z
N MET A 1 28.27 32.43 -53.75
CA MET A 1 28.89 31.80 -52.57
C MET A 1 28.04 31.97 -51.30
N LYS A 2 27.57 33.17 -50.96
CA LYS A 2 26.76 33.45 -49.74
C LYS A 2 25.49 32.58 -49.59
N LYS A 3 24.73 32.34 -50.67
CA LYS A 3 23.51 31.49 -50.62
C LYS A 3 23.81 29.99 -50.41
N LYS A 4 24.95 29.48 -50.93
CA LYS A 4 25.38 28.09 -50.72
C LYS A 4 25.94 27.86 -49.31
N LEU A 5 26.61 28.88 -48.74
CA LEU A 5 27.09 28.88 -47.36
C LEU A 5 25.93 28.95 -46.34
N LEU A 6 24.89 29.73 -46.64
CA LEU A 6 23.68 29.83 -45.81
C LEU A 6 22.89 28.51 -45.80
N LEU A 7 22.77 27.84 -46.95
CA LEU A 7 22.13 26.52 -47.04
C LEU A 7 22.92 25.45 -46.25
N LEU A 8 24.25 25.49 -46.31
CA LEU A 8 25.11 24.56 -45.58
C LEU A 8 25.01 24.75 -44.05
N LEU A 9 24.95 26.00 -43.59
CA LEU A 9 24.76 26.33 -42.17
C LEU A 9 23.38 25.90 -41.64
N LEU A 10 22.32 26.06 -42.45
CA LEU A 10 20.97 25.60 -42.10
C LEU A 10 20.88 24.07 -42.00
N ILE A 11 21.58 23.33 -42.87
CA ILE A 11 21.61 21.86 -42.84
C ILE A 11 22.36 21.37 -41.59
N ILE A 12 23.45 22.02 -41.19
CA ILE A 12 24.21 21.64 -39.98
C ILE A 12 23.38 21.87 -38.70
N MET A 13 22.54 22.91 -38.65
CA MET A 13 21.65 23.18 -37.50
C MET A 13 20.59 22.09 -37.28
N VAL A 14 20.16 21.39 -38.33
CA VAL A 14 19.15 20.32 -38.23
C VAL A 14 19.72 19.06 -37.58
N PHE A 15 21.04 18.82 -37.66
CA PHE A 15 21.67 17.61 -37.10
C PHE A 15 22.03 17.69 -35.60
N VAL A 16 21.92 18.86 -34.96
CA VAL A 16 22.32 19.04 -33.53
C VAL A 16 21.13 18.86 -32.56
N SER A 17 19.92 18.58 -33.05
CA SER A 17 18.73 18.40 -32.20
C SER A 17 18.55 16.97 -31.67
N GLY A 18 19.54 16.09 -31.87
CA GLY A 18 19.56 14.71 -31.39
C GLY A 18 19.85 14.56 -29.90
N CYS A 19 19.20 15.35 -29.04
CA CYS A 19 19.11 14.97 -27.62
C CYS A 19 18.18 13.77 -27.54
N SER A 20 18.74 12.56 -27.48
CA SER A 20 18.01 11.36 -27.08
C SER A 20 17.59 11.53 -25.63
N VAL A 21 16.43 12.16 -25.42
CA VAL A 21 15.73 12.08 -24.14
C VAL A 21 15.45 10.60 -23.93
N LYS A 22 16.22 9.95 -23.05
CA LYS A 22 15.90 8.60 -22.59
C LYS A 22 14.46 8.67 -22.09
N LYS A 23 13.53 8.00 -22.79
CA LYS A 23 12.20 7.76 -22.23
C LYS A 23 12.44 7.03 -20.91
N VAL A 24 12.11 7.69 -19.80
CA VAL A 24 11.93 6.98 -18.54
C VAL A 24 10.74 6.09 -18.80
N GLU A 25 10.93 4.77 -18.83
CA GLU A 25 9.80 3.86 -18.90
C GLU A 25 8.94 4.11 -17.66
N GLU A 26 7.73 4.62 -17.87
CA GLU A 26 6.74 4.77 -16.80
C GLU A 26 6.36 3.37 -16.35
N MET A 27 6.68 3.09 -15.09
CA MET A 27 6.39 1.83 -14.44
C MET A 27 4.89 1.72 -14.15
N SER A 28 4.28 0.55 -14.39
CA SER A 28 2.90 0.31 -13.98
C SER A 28 2.74 0.37 -12.45
N PRO A 29 1.54 0.63 -11.90
CA PRO A 29 1.33 0.64 -10.45
C PRO A 29 1.78 -0.65 -9.76
N SER A 30 1.52 -1.82 -10.37
CA SER A 30 1.92 -3.12 -9.80
C SER A 30 3.44 -3.30 -9.78
N GLU A 31 4.13 -2.88 -10.85
CA GLU A 31 5.59 -2.90 -10.89
C GLU A 31 6.20 -1.92 -9.89
N LYS A 32 5.56 -0.76 -9.69
CA LYS A 32 5.97 0.23 -8.67
C LYS A 32 5.88 -0.37 -7.28
N PHE A 33 4.73 -0.98 -6.94
CA PHE A 33 4.55 -1.66 -5.66
C PHE A 33 5.56 -2.79 -5.45
N SER A 34 5.74 -3.63 -6.47
CA SER A 34 6.73 -4.72 -6.49
C SER A 34 8.15 -4.21 -6.18
N LYS A 35 8.55 -3.07 -6.75
CA LYS A 35 9.85 -2.46 -6.48
C LYS A 35 9.96 -1.88 -5.07
N GLU A 36 8.93 -1.18 -4.59
CA GLU A 36 8.92 -0.55 -3.26
C GLU A 36 8.97 -1.58 -2.14
N TYR A 37 8.20 -2.67 -2.27
CA TYR A 37 8.05 -3.68 -1.22
C TYR A 37 8.87 -4.96 -1.45
N SER A 38 9.58 -5.04 -2.57
CA SER A 38 10.35 -6.23 -2.98
C SER A 38 9.51 -7.52 -3.05
N VAL A 39 8.31 -7.42 -3.64
CA VAL A 39 7.39 -8.54 -3.90
C VAL A 39 7.25 -8.80 -5.40
N PRO A 40 6.67 -9.92 -5.86
CA PRO A 40 6.46 -10.18 -7.29
C PRO A 40 5.65 -9.08 -8.00
N LYS A 41 5.86 -8.91 -9.31
CA LYS A 41 5.11 -7.96 -10.15
C LYS A 41 3.62 -8.26 -10.18
N GLU A 42 3.25 -9.53 -10.13
CA GLU A 42 1.87 -9.95 -9.88
C GLU A 42 1.68 -10.05 -8.38
N ASN A 43 0.98 -9.07 -7.80
CA ASN A 43 0.68 -9.00 -6.37
C ASN A 43 -0.73 -8.45 -6.18
N ALA A 44 -1.29 -8.66 -4.98
CA ALA A 44 -2.67 -8.30 -4.65
C ALA A 44 -2.89 -6.78 -4.42
N PHE A 45 -1.83 -5.97 -4.37
CA PHE A 45 -1.91 -4.61 -3.85
C PHE A 45 -2.22 -3.59 -4.94
N LYS A 46 -3.20 -2.71 -4.67
CA LYS A 46 -3.64 -1.63 -5.55
C LYS A 46 -3.51 -0.30 -4.83
N TYR A 47 -2.78 0.64 -5.42
CA TYR A 47 -2.78 2.01 -4.94
C TYR A 47 -4.18 2.62 -5.07
N VAL A 48 -4.65 3.23 -3.99
CA VAL A 48 -5.89 3.99 -3.97
C VAL A 48 -5.66 5.40 -3.46
N SER A 49 -6.59 6.29 -3.78
CA SER A 49 -6.70 7.59 -3.14
C SER A 49 -7.32 7.47 -1.74
N ILE A 50 -7.16 8.51 -0.93
CA ILE A 50 -7.87 8.60 0.36
C ILE A 50 -9.39 8.62 0.17
N ASP A 51 -9.91 9.16 -0.93
CA ASP A 51 -11.36 9.18 -1.16
C ASP A 51 -11.91 7.77 -1.35
N GLU A 52 -11.23 6.93 -2.12
CA GLU A 52 -11.58 5.51 -2.28
C GLU A 52 -11.48 4.74 -0.95
N VAL A 53 -10.47 5.02 -0.12
CA VAL A 53 -10.36 4.42 1.24
C VAL A 53 -11.59 4.81 2.09
N LEU A 54 -11.96 6.09 2.08
CA LEU A 54 -13.10 6.59 2.85
C LEU A 54 -14.42 6.03 2.31
N GLU A 55 -14.56 5.80 1.01
CA GLU A 55 -15.71 5.11 0.42
C GLU A 55 -15.81 3.67 0.93
N ILE A 56 -14.71 2.90 0.88
CA ILE A 56 -14.70 1.52 1.41
C ILE A 56 -15.11 1.49 2.89
N LEU A 57 -14.58 2.40 3.71
CA LEU A 57 -14.90 2.47 5.14
C LEU A 57 -16.32 2.96 5.45
N ARG A 58 -17.01 3.65 4.53
CA ARG A 58 -18.37 4.13 4.75
C ARG A 58 -19.44 3.12 4.34
N ASP A 59 -19.25 2.48 3.19
CA ASP A 59 -20.27 1.58 2.62
C ASP A 59 -19.72 0.46 1.73
N GLY A 60 -18.41 0.41 1.47
CA GLY A 60 -17.81 -0.60 0.61
C GLY A 60 -17.33 -1.86 1.33
N THR A 61 -16.71 -2.74 0.54
CA THR A 61 -16.14 -4.01 1.00
C THR A 61 -14.74 -4.15 0.44
N GLY A 62 -13.78 -4.54 1.27
CA GLY A 62 -12.39 -4.65 0.86
C GLY A 62 -11.41 -4.86 2.01
N ILE A 63 -10.20 -5.27 1.65
CA ILE A 63 -9.05 -5.32 2.56
C ILE A 63 -8.22 -4.07 2.32
N ILE A 64 -7.98 -3.26 3.35
CA ILE A 64 -7.21 -2.02 3.27
C ILE A 64 -5.89 -2.22 4.01
N PHE A 65 -4.79 -1.84 3.37
CA PHE A 65 -3.46 -1.82 3.98
C PHE A 65 -2.97 -0.37 4.12
N PHE A 66 -2.77 0.07 5.35
CA PHE A 66 -2.07 1.32 5.66
C PHE A 66 -0.61 1.03 5.94
N GLY A 67 0.28 1.60 5.14
CA GLY A 67 1.72 1.36 5.28
C GLY A 67 2.57 2.45 4.66
N ASN A 68 3.88 2.39 4.91
CA ASN A 68 4.86 3.26 4.30
C ASN A 68 6.02 2.43 3.74
N SER A 69 6.25 2.48 2.43
CA SER A 69 7.35 1.74 1.78
C SER A 69 8.73 2.11 2.29
N ASP A 70 8.89 3.31 2.86
CA ASP A 70 10.15 3.76 3.45
C ASP A 70 10.40 3.18 4.86
N ASN A 71 9.45 2.38 5.39
CA ASN A 71 9.53 1.74 6.70
C ASN A 71 9.72 0.21 6.57
N GLU A 72 10.73 -0.33 7.25
CA GLU A 72 11.07 -1.75 7.16
C GLU A 72 9.98 -2.67 7.71
N VAL A 73 9.26 -2.26 8.77
CA VAL A 73 8.16 -3.03 9.36
C VAL A 73 6.97 -3.14 8.40
N SER A 74 6.64 -2.04 7.70
CA SER A 74 5.66 -2.05 6.61
C SER A 74 6.10 -2.98 5.47
N THR A 75 7.39 -2.94 5.10
CA THR A 75 7.94 -3.79 4.05
C THR A 75 7.87 -5.27 4.41
N LYS A 76 8.23 -5.61 5.65
CA LYS A 76 8.16 -6.96 6.19
C LYS A 76 6.72 -7.47 6.24
N THR A 77 5.79 -6.63 6.70
CA THR A 77 4.36 -6.95 6.76
C THR A 77 3.79 -7.32 5.38
N VAL A 78 4.13 -6.55 4.34
CA VAL A 78 3.68 -6.85 2.97
C VAL A 78 4.21 -8.20 2.49
N LYS A 79 5.46 -8.56 2.80
CA LYS A 79 6.01 -9.87 2.44
C LYS A 79 5.27 -11.00 3.12
N VAL A 80 5.12 -10.94 4.45
CA VAL A 80 4.42 -11.96 5.25
C VAL A 80 2.95 -12.07 4.82
N PHE A 81 2.27 -10.95 4.58
CA PHE A 81 0.88 -10.96 4.12
C PHE A 81 0.72 -11.49 2.69
N SER A 82 1.68 -11.20 1.79
CA SER A 82 1.69 -11.78 0.44
C SER A 82 1.84 -13.30 0.46
N GLU A 83 2.67 -13.83 1.35
CA GLU A 83 2.78 -15.28 1.57
C GLU A 83 1.49 -15.86 2.16
N ALA A 84 0.86 -15.17 3.11
CA ALA A 84 -0.43 -15.59 3.67
C ALA A 84 -1.52 -15.67 2.59
N ILE A 85 -1.61 -14.67 1.70
CA ILE A 85 -2.54 -14.68 0.56
C ILE A 85 -2.28 -15.90 -0.32
N LYS A 86 -1.02 -16.15 -0.70
CA LYS A 86 -0.65 -17.31 -1.51
C LYS A 86 -1.00 -18.65 -0.84
N ASP A 87 -0.68 -18.78 0.45
CA ASP A 87 -0.87 -20.03 1.20
C ASP A 87 -2.35 -20.27 1.58
N SER A 88 -3.18 -19.22 1.60
CA SER A 88 -4.63 -19.33 1.83
C SER A 88 -5.39 -20.02 0.70
N GLY A 89 -4.85 -19.99 -0.53
CA GLY A 89 -5.48 -20.58 -1.71
C GLY A 89 -6.63 -19.76 -2.31
N PHE A 90 -6.84 -18.52 -1.86
CA PHE A 90 -7.79 -17.60 -2.52
C PHE A 90 -7.17 -17.02 -3.79
N ASP A 91 -7.81 -17.24 -4.94
CA ASP A 91 -7.30 -16.81 -6.24
C ASP A 91 -7.45 -15.28 -6.49
N GLU A 92 -8.41 -14.62 -5.85
CA GLU A 92 -8.78 -13.22 -6.14
C GLU A 92 -8.78 -12.30 -4.91
N VAL A 93 -7.62 -12.19 -4.25
CA VAL A 93 -7.45 -11.19 -3.17
C VAL A 93 -7.03 -9.84 -3.77
N THR A 94 -7.79 -8.79 -3.47
CA THR A 94 -7.39 -7.39 -3.71
C THR A 94 -7.17 -6.69 -2.37
N VAL A 95 -6.02 -6.03 -2.24
CA VAL A 95 -5.64 -5.23 -1.07
C VAL A 95 -5.47 -3.77 -1.50
N TYR A 96 -6.29 -2.88 -0.94
CA TYR A 96 -6.25 -1.45 -1.22
C TYR A 96 -5.17 -0.78 -0.35
N TYR A 97 -4.08 -0.38 -0.99
CA TYR A 97 -2.93 0.23 -0.32
C TYR A 97 -3.04 1.76 -0.31
N TYR A 98 -2.87 2.33 0.88
CA TYR A 98 -2.74 3.77 1.07
C TYR A 98 -1.62 4.10 2.06
N ASN A 99 -0.81 5.11 1.75
CA ASN A 99 0.18 5.67 2.66
C ASN A 99 -0.36 6.96 3.30
N PRO A 100 -0.73 6.95 4.59
CA PRO A 100 -1.37 8.09 5.23
C PRO A 100 -0.39 9.14 5.78
N VAL A 101 0.94 8.93 5.69
CA VAL A 101 1.95 9.80 6.34
C VAL A 101 1.74 11.27 5.99
N VAL A 102 1.58 11.61 4.72
CA VAL A 102 1.44 13.01 4.29
C VAL A 102 0.18 13.65 4.84
N ILE A 103 -0.97 12.96 4.81
CA ILE A 103 -2.23 13.55 5.28
C ILE A 103 -2.30 13.62 6.81
N ARG A 104 -1.59 12.70 7.51
CA ARG A 104 -1.41 12.68 8.96
C ARG A 104 -0.54 13.84 9.42
N ASP A 105 0.64 14.00 8.84
CA ASP A 105 1.61 15.03 9.24
C ASP A 105 1.06 16.45 9.02
N ASN A 106 0.15 16.61 8.06
CA ASN A 106 -0.54 17.87 7.79
C ASN A 106 -1.90 18.00 8.50
N ASN A 107 -2.30 17.02 9.32
CA ASN A 107 -3.58 16.96 10.04
C ASN A 107 -4.78 17.37 9.18
N THR A 108 -4.87 16.81 7.97
CA THR A 108 -5.90 17.22 7.01
C THR A 108 -7.30 16.79 7.46
N SER A 109 -8.35 17.44 6.94
CA SER A 109 -9.74 17.03 7.25
C SER A 109 -10.04 15.58 6.88
N LYS A 110 -9.42 15.06 5.80
CA LYS A 110 -9.57 13.65 5.40
C LYS A 110 -8.86 12.70 6.36
N TYR A 111 -7.76 13.12 6.97
CA TYR A 111 -7.09 12.32 8.00
C TYR A 111 -7.94 12.28 9.28
N ILE A 112 -8.50 13.41 9.70
CA ILE A 112 -9.43 13.46 10.85
C ILE A 112 -10.64 12.55 10.60
N GLU A 113 -11.19 12.59 9.39
CA GLU A 113 -12.29 11.69 9.01
C GLU A 113 -11.88 10.22 9.00
N LEU A 114 -10.70 9.89 8.46
CA LEU A 114 -10.15 8.54 8.50
C LEU A 114 -10.06 8.02 9.94
N ILE A 115 -9.48 8.80 10.86
CA ILE A 115 -9.38 8.42 12.27
C ILE A 115 -10.77 8.24 12.88
N SER A 116 -11.74 9.11 12.56
CA SER A 116 -13.11 8.96 13.04
C SER A 116 -13.78 7.67 12.56
N LEU A 117 -13.48 7.18 11.35
CA LEU A 117 -14.04 5.93 10.80
C LEU A 117 -13.35 4.69 11.38
N LEU A 118 -12.07 4.81 11.77
CA LEU A 118 -11.30 3.73 12.40
C LEU A 118 -11.44 3.70 13.94
N SER A 119 -12.11 4.68 14.53
CA SER A 119 -12.27 4.82 15.98
C SER A 119 -12.83 3.55 16.62
N GLY A 120 -12.27 3.17 17.78
CA GLY A 120 -12.54 1.91 18.46
C GLY A 120 -11.70 0.71 18.00
N TYR A 121 -10.95 0.84 16.89
CA TYR A 121 -9.99 -0.16 16.40
C TYR A 121 -8.53 0.31 16.51
N LEU A 122 -8.31 1.60 16.76
CA LEU A 122 -6.97 2.18 16.89
C LEU A 122 -6.42 1.99 18.31
N ASP A 123 -5.11 1.79 18.41
CA ASP A 123 -4.41 1.92 19.70
C ASP A 123 -4.28 3.39 20.10
N VAL A 124 -3.98 3.61 21.38
CA VAL A 124 -3.71 4.94 21.92
C VAL A 124 -2.21 5.23 21.93
N ASN A 125 -1.85 6.48 21.62
CA ASN A 125 -0.49 6.97 21.76
C ASN A 125 -0.19 7.40 23.21
N ASP A 126 1.03 7.90 23.46
CA ASP A 126 1.48 8.36 24.78
C ASP A 126 0.68 9.54 25.35
N ASN A 127 -0.17 10.19 24.54
CA ASN A 127 -1.07 11.27 24.95
C ASN A 127 -2.51 10.79 25.19
N ASP A 128 -2.75 9.47 25.22
CA ASP A 128 -4.08 8.85 25.31
C ASP A 128 -5.01 9.19 24.12
N GLU A 129 -4.44 9.48 22.95
CA GLU A 129 -5.20 9.75 21.72
C GLU A 129 -5.15 8.55 20.76
N GLU A 130 -6.29 8.22 20.13
CA GLU A 130 -6.34 7.18 19.09
C GLU A 130 -5.37 7.51 17.95
N TYR A 131 -4.55 6.53 17.60
CA TYR A 131 -3.44 6.71 16.68
C TYR A 131 -3.31 5.53 15.72
N LEU A 132 -3.28 5.84 14.42
CA LEU A 132 -3.01 4.86 13.36
C LEU A 132 -1.50 4.57 13.27
N TYR A 133 -1.07 3.58 14.05
CA TYR A 133 0.24 2.95 13.91
C TYR A 133 0.35 2.23 12.56
N LEU A 134 1.52 2.32 11.93
CA LEU A 134 1.78 1.65 10.65
C LEU A 134 2.81 0.55 10.85
N PRO A 135 2.64 -0.61 10.23
CA PRO A 135 1.54 -1.00 9.34
C PRO A 135 0.25 -1.41 10.06
N ASP A 136 -0.89 -1.30 9.36
CA ASP A 136 -2.18 -1.84 9.83
C ASP A 136 -3.01 -2.36 8.63
N ILE A 137 -3.68 -3.50 8.81
CA ILE A 137 -4.52 -4.14 7.79
C ILE A 137 -5.94 -4.24 8.31
N TYR A 138 -6.91 -3.66 7.59
CA TYR A 138 -8.32 -3.68 7.92
C TYR A 138 -9.10 -4.55 6.93
N PHE A 139 -10.06 -5.32 7.45
CA PHE A 139 -11.00 -6.12 6.68
C PHE A 139 -12.38 -5.51 6.83
N VAL A 140 -12.96 -5.02 5.74
CA VAL A 140 -14.20 -4.22 5.74
C VAL A 140 -15.27 -4.92 4.91
N LYS A 141 -16.49 -5.00 5.44
CA LYS A 141 -17.69 -5.48 4.74
C LYS A 141 -18.84 -4.50 4.91
N ASP A 142 -19.39 -3.99 3.81
CA ASP A 142 -20.50 -3.04 3.77
C ASP A 142 -20.29 -1.85 4.74
N GLY A 143 -19.10 -1.26 4.71
CA GLY A 143 -18.68 -0.15 5.59
C GLY A 143 -18.36 -0.56 7.03
N LYS A 144 -18.47 -1.86 7.38
CA LYS A 144 -18.17 -2.36 8.72
C LYS A 144 -16.82 -3.05 8.77
N ILE A 145 -15.93 -2.59 9.66
CA ILE A 145 -14.69 -3.30 9.97
C ILE A 145 -15.04 -4.60 10.72
N VAL A 146 -14.77 -5.74 10.08
CA VAL A 146 -15.03 -7.07 10.64
C VAL A 146 -13.82 -7.63 11.40
N SER A 147 -12.62 -7.16 11.06
CA SER A 147 -11.36 -7.45 11.77
C SER A 147 -10.26 -6.49 11.30
N HIS A 148 -9.18 -6.39 12.07
CA HIS A 148 -7.95 -5.71 11.65
C HIS A 148 -6.72 -6.34 12.32
N ASN A 149 -5.52 -5.96 11.87
CA ASN A 149 -4.27 -6.40 12.49
C ASN A 149 -3.15 -5.37 12.32
N ASN A 150 -2.60 -4.93 13.45
CA ASN A 150 -1.44 -4.04 13.53
C ASN A 150 -0.34 -4.59 14.44
N ASP A 151 -0.35 -5.90 14.74
CA ASP A 151 0.59 -6.52 15.70
C ASP A 151 2.06 -6.20 15.37
N MET A 152 2.39 -6.16 14.07
CA MET A 152 3.73 -5.81 13.60
C MET A 152 4.13 -4.38 13.99
N ALA A 153 3.18 -3.44 13.99
CA ALA A 153 3.44 -2.05 14.36
C ALA A 153 3.59 -1.86 15.88
N THR A 154 2.81 -2.60 16.68
CA THR A 154 2.66 -2.34 18.12
C THR A 154 3.51 -3.24 19.00
N ASN A 155 3.88 -4.44 18.52
CA ASN A 155 4.71 -5.37 19.29
C ASN A 155 6.20 -5.29 18.94
N SER A 156 6.64 -4.27 18.19
CA SER A 156 8.03 -4.08 17.73
C SER A 156 9.02 -3.86 18.89
N THR A 157 9.27 -4.89 19.68
CA THR A 157 10.55 -5.09 20.36
C THR A 157 11.60 -5.46 19.33
N ASP A 158 12.88 -5.16 19.58
CA ASP A 158 14.02 -5.48 18.70
C ASP A 158 14.09 -6.96 18.24
N ASP A 159 13.32 -7.86 18.87
CA ASP A 159 13.19 -9.29 18.56
C ASP A 159 12.18 -9.64 17.43
N ILE A 160 11.33 -8.72 16.94
CA ILE A 160 10.35 -8.98 15.84
C ILE A 160 11.02 -9.25 14.48
N LEU A 161 12.34 -9.12 14.38
CA LEU A 161 13.10 -9.49 13.17
C LEU A 161 13.49 -10.97 13.11
N GLY A 162 13.10 -11.79 14.09
CA GLY A 162 13.31 -13.25 14.05
C GLY A 162 12.31 -14.02 13.19
N ASP A 163 12.77 -15.08 12.52
CA ASP A 163 11.97 -15.91 11.59
C ASP A 163 10.78 -16.65 12.28
N GLU A 164 10.83 -16.89 13.59
CA GLU A 164 9.77 -17.61 14.33
C GLU A 164 8.48 -16.79 14.50
N ASP A 165 8.57 -15.46 14.57
CA ASP A 165 7.38 -14.62 14.69
C ASP A 165 6.68 -14.38 13.35
N ASP A 166 7.42 -14.49 12.25
CA ASP A 166 6.84 -14.37 10.89
C ASP A 166 5.84 -15.48 10.60
N SER A 167 6.11 -16.71 11.06
CA SER A 167 5.20 -17.84 10.88
C SER A 167 3.89 -17.65 11.65
N LYS A 168 3.96 -17.17 12.91
CA LYS A 168 2.76 -16.91 13.73
C LYS A 168 1.91 -15.79 13.14
N ILE A 169 2.56 -14.72 12.70
CA ILE A 169 1.86 -13.60 12.06
C ILE A 169 1.26 -14.02 10.72
N LYS A 170 1.97 -14.84 9.94
CA LYS A 170 1.43 -15.43 8.70
C LYS A 170 0.18 -16.28 8.98
N ASP A 171 0.23 -17.17 9.96
CA ASP A 171 -0.92 -18.01 10.35
C ASP A 171 -2.11 -17.16 10.81
N LYS A 172 -1.84 -16.06 11.53
CA LYS A 172 -2.88 -15.08 11.91
C LYS A 172 -3.50 -14.43 10.67
N TYR A 173 -2.70 -14.02 9.68
CA TYR A 173 -3.23 -13.47 8.43
C TYR A 173 -4.03 -14.48 7.62
N ILE A 174 -3.58 -15.73 7.51
CA ILE A 174 -4.35 -16.81 6.85
C ILE A 174 -5.71 -16.97 7.53
N LYS A 175 -5.73 -16.99 8.87
CA LYS A 175 -6.98 -17.07 9.63
C LYS A 175 -7.91 -15.87 9.35
N LEU A 176 -7.37 -14.66 9.33
CA LEU A 176 -8.15 -13.45 9.03
C LEU A 176 -8.72 -13.48 7.60
N LEU A 177 -7.93 -13.94 6.62
CA LEU A 177 -8.38 -14.14 5.24
C LEU A 177 -9.53 -15.16 5.19
N ASN A 178 -9.38 -16.32 5.85
CA ASN A 178 -10.43 -17.34 5.91
C ASN A 178 -11.71 -16.79 6.56
N GLU A 179 -11.61 -16.13 7.72
CA GLU A 179 -12.77 -15.53 8.39
C GLU A 179 -13.45 -14.45 7.53
N TYR A 180 -12.67 -13.70 6.75
CA TYR A 180 -13.19 -12.70 5.84
C TYR A 180 -13.94 -13.34 4.68
N PHE A 181 -13.34 -14.28 3.94
CA PHE A 181 -13.96 -14.86 2.74
C PHE A 181 -15.00 -15.95 3.03
N GLU A 182 -14.86 -16.74 4.10
CA GLU A 182 -15.84 -17.80 4.42
C GLU A 182 -17.16 -17.26 4.99
N LYS A 183 -17.13 -16.10 5.66
CA LYS A 183 -18.38 -15.42 6.09
C LYS A 183 -19.28 -15.03 4.92
N ASP A 184 -18.74 -14.87 3.71
CA ASP A 184 -19.53 -14.56 2.51
C ASP A 184 -20.29 -15.77 1.94
N ILE A 185 -19.96 -17.01 2.38
CA ILE A 185 -20.61 -18.23 1.86
C ILE A 185 -21.86 -18.60 2.68
N SER A 186 -22.11 -17.91 3.80
CA SER A 186 -23.13 -18.30 4.78
C SER A 186 -24.46 -17.50 4.76
N GLU A 187 -24.74 -16.73 3.71
CA GLU A 187 -26.02 -16.00 3.53
C GLU A 187 -26.97 -16.64 2.51
#